data_AF-A0A7L2EAD9-F1
#
_entry.id   AF-A0A7L2EAD9-F1
#
_cell.length_a   1.000
_cell.length_b   1.000
_cell.length_c   1.000
_cell.angle_alpha   90.00
_cell.angle_beta   90.00
_cell.angle_gamma   90.00
#
_symmetry.space_group_name_H-M   'P 1'
#
loop_
_entity.id
_entity.type
_entity.pdbx_description
1 polymer ?
#
loop_
_entity_poly.entity_id
_entity_poly.type
_entity_poly.pdbx_seq_one_letter_code
_entity_poly.pdbx_strand_id
1 'polypeptide(L)'
;MKPWLQLMFFHCVFLIWHTKAEFFTSIGQMTDLIYAEKDLVQSLQEYIRAEEEKLSQIKRWAEKMDILTSKSASDPEGYLAHPVNAYKLVKRLNTDWLELENLVLQDTANGFIANLTIQRQFFPTEEDETGAAKALMRLQDTYKLDPETLSRGNLPGTKYRSSLTVGDCFGMGKTAYNDGDYYHTVLWMEQALKQHDDGEDTTVSKVEILDYLSYAVFQFGDLHRAMELTRRLISLDSTHERAGSNLRYFEKLLEKEREEKEKEESVNKTVTPTEAMVQSGAYERPLDYLPERDIYEALCRGEGVKMTPRRQKRLFCRYHDGNRNPHLLIAPFKEEDEWDSPHIVRYYNVMSDEEIEKIKQLAKPRV
;
A
#
# COMPACT_ATOMS: atom_id res chain seq x y z
N MET A 1 -20.28 -52.39 3.35
CA MET A 1 -19.17 -51.41 3.18
C MET A 1 -18.40 -51.34 4.49
N LYS A 2 -17.06 -51.40 4.46
CA LYS A 2 -16.24 -51.52 5.67
C LYS A 2 -16.26 -50.19 6.46
N PRO A 3 -16.48 -50.21 7.78
CA PRO A 3 -16.61 -48.99 8.61
C PRO A 3 -15.36 -48.09 8.60
N TRP A 4 -14.19 -48.63 8.24
CA TRP A 4 -12.95 -47.86 8.11
C TRP A 4 -12.94 -46.91 6.90
N LEU A 5 -13.68 -47.22 5.82
CA LEU A 5 -13.79 -46.33 4.66
C LEU A 5 -14.63 -45.07 4.97
N GLN A 6 -15.60 -45.17 5.89
CA GLN A 6 -16.38 -44.01 6.33
C GLN A 6 -15.57 -43.08 7.25
N LEU A 7 -14.70 -43.64 8.10
CA LEU A 7 -13.76 -42.90 8.95
C LEU A 7 -12.68 -42.16 8.14
N MET A 8 -12.15 -42.78 7.08
CA MET A 8 -11.22 -42.10 6.17
C MET A 8 -11.89 -40.97 5.38
N PHE A 9 -13.14 -41.14 4.96
CA PHE A 9 -13.89 -40.10 4.26
C PHE A 9 -14.21 -38.91 5.19
N PHE A 10 -14.61 -39.18 6.44
CA PHE A 10 -14.81 -38.13 7.44
C PHE A 10 -13.50 -37.39 7.78
N HIS A 11 -12.37 -38.09 7.92
CA HIS A 11 -11.07 -37.42 8.13
C HIS A 11 -10.61 -36.61 6.92
N CYS A 12 -10.88 -37.05 5.68
CA CYS A 12 -10.54 -36.28 4.49
C CYS A 12 -11.40 -35.02 4.35
N VAL A 13 -12.68 -35.05 4.73
CA VAL A 13 -13.57 -33.88 4.69
C VAL A 13 -13.20 -32.85 5.77
N PHE A 14 -12.74 -33.28 6.95
CA PHE A 14 -12.25 -32.39 8.01
C PHE A 14 -10.83 -31.83 7.75
N LEU A 15 -10.09 -32.37 6.78
CA LEU A 15 -8.76 -31.88 6.38
C LEU A 15 -8.80 -30.89 5.20
N ILE A 16 -9.99 -30.59 4.65
CA ILE A 16 -10.16 -29.46 3.73
C ILE A 16 -10.23 -28.20 4.60
N TRP A 17 -9.08 -27.78 5.12
CA TRP A 17 -8.93 -26.39 5.55
C TRP A 17 -9.21 -25.52 4.34
N HIS A 18 -10.25 -24.68 4.42
CA HIS A 18 -10.40 -23.57 3.52
C HIS A 18 -9.19 -22.64 3.74
N THR A 19 -8.16 -22.84 2.93
CA THR A 19 -7.08 -21.87 2.81
C THR A 19 -7.68 -20.65 2.12
N LYS A 20 -7.80 -19.54 2.86
CA LYS A 20 -8.03 -18.24 2.25
C LYS A 20 -6.70 -17.84 1.62
N ALA A 21 -6.64 -17.87 0.28
CA ALA A 21 -5.48 -17.38 -0.44
C ALA A 21 -5.55 -15.85 -0.48
N GLU A 22 -4.42 -15.20 -0.19
CA GLU A 22 -4.28 -13.74 -0.21
C GLU A 22 -4.28 -13.23 -1.66
N PHE A 23 -4.97 -12.12 -1.93
CA PHE A 23 -5.16 -11.59 -3.29
C PHE A 23 -3.84 -11.23 -3.98
N PHE A 24 -2.90 -10.65 -3.24
CA PHE A 24 -1.62 -10.18 -3.77
C PHE A 24 -0.70 -11.32 -4.25
N THR A 25 -1.02 -12.57 -3.92
CA THR A 25 -0.24 -13.74 -4.35
C THR A 25 -0.68 -14.29 -5.71
N SER A 26 -1.79 -13.80 -6.27
CA SER A 26 -2.38 -14.29 -7.52
C SER A 26 -2.45 -13.22 -8.60
N ILE A 27 -1.63 -13.35 -9.65
CA ILE A 27 -1.68 -12.48 -10.83
C ILE A 27 -3.07 -12.53 -11.49
N GLY A 28 -3.73 -13.69 -11.47
CA GLY A 28 -5.06 -13.87 -12.04
C GLY A 28 -6.12 -13.00 -11.35
N GLN A 29 -6.18 -13.06 -10.02
CA GLN A 29 -7.12 -12.25 -9.23
C GLN A 29 -6.78 -10.76 -9.29
N MET A 30 -5.50 -10.40 -9.20
CA MET A 30 -5.05 -9.00 -9.35
C MET A 30 -5.43 -8.41 -10.72
N THR A 31 -5.40 -9.21 -11.78
CA THR A 31 -5.84 -8.78 -13.12
C THR A 31 -7.35 -8.51 -13.14
N ASP A 32 -8.14 -9.36 -12.49
CA ASP A 32 -9.60 -9.21 -12.45
C ASP A 32 -9.99 -7.97 -11.61
N LEU A 33 -9.24 -7.64 -10.55
CA LEU A 33 -9.40 -6.40 -9.77
C LEU A 33 -9.19 -5.13 -10.60
N ILE A 34 -8.21 -5.11 -11.51
CA ILE A 34 -7.97 -3.96 -12.41
C ILE A 34 -9.20 -3.70 -13.30
N TYR A 35 -9.84 -4.77 -13.80
CA TYR A 35 -11.05 -4.62 -14.60
C TYR A 35 -12.24 -4.17 -13.76
N ALA A 36 -12.39 -4.69 -12.54
CA ALA A 36 -13.43 -4.25 -11.61
C ALA A 36 -13.29 -2.76 -11.24
N GLU A 37 -12.08 -2.30 -10.96
CA GLU A 37 -11.80 -0.88 -10.72
C GLU A 37 -12.17 -0.01 -11.92
N LYS A 38 -11.80 -0.45 -13.14
CA LYS A 38 -12.16 0.26 -14.37
C LYS A 38 -13.69 0.39 -14.55
N ASP A 39 -14.44 -0.68 -14.29
CA ASP A 39 -15.90 -0.67 -14.40
C ASP A 39 -16.54 0.24 -13.33
N LEU A 40 -15.98 0.29 -12.13
CA LEU A 40 -16.42 1.21 -11.08
C LEU A 40 -16.13 2.68 -11.42
N VAL A 41 -14.99 2.98 -12.04
CA VAL A 41 -14.67 4.33 -12.53
C VAL A 41 -15.69 4.76 -13.59
N GLN A 42 -16.10 3.86 -14.49
CA GLN A 42 -17.16 4.17 -15.45
C GLN A 42 -18.49 4.45 -14.74
N SER A 43 -18.87 3.62 -13.76
CA SER A 43 -20.09 3.82 -12.97
C SER A 43 -20.08 5.14 -12.19
N LEU A 44 -18.92 5.54 -11.67
CA LEU A 44 -18.71 6.84 -11.02
C LEU A 44 -18.91 8.00 -12.02
N GLN A 45 -18.40 7.89 -13.25
CA GLN A 45 -18.61 8.90 -14.28
C GLN A 45 -20.08 9.06 -14.66
N GLU A 46 -20.84 7.96 -14.71
CA GLU A 46 -22.28 8.00 -14.98
C GLU A 46 -23.03 8.71 -13.84
N TYR A 47 -22.68 8.43 -12.59
CA TYR A 47 -23.19 9.16 -11.43
C TYR A 47 -22.88 10.66 -11.48
N ILE A 48 -21.62 11.03 -11.78
CA ILE A 48 -21.21 12.44 -11.89
C ILE A 48 -22.05 13.16 -12.95
N ARG A 49 -22.25 12.56 -14.14
CA ARG A 49 -23.08 13.16 -15.19
C ARG A 49 -24.53 13.37 -14.73
N ALA A 50 -25.11 12.41 -14.01
CA ALA A 50 -26.46 12.52 -13.48
C ALA A 50 -26.59 13.65 -12.44
N GLU A 51 -25.61 13.79 -11.54
CA GLU A 51 -25.56 14.90 -10.59
C GLU A 51 -25.35 16.26 -11.27
N GLU A 52 -24.48 16.35 -12.28
CA GLU A 52 -24.28 17.57 -13.05
C GLU A 52 -25.55 18.01 -13.79
N GLU A 53 -26.30 17.06 -14.37
CA GLU A 53 -27.58 17.34 -15.02
C GLU A 53 -28.62 17.83 -14.02
N LYS A 54 -28.77 17.14 -12.87
CA LYS A 54 -29.65 17.56 -11.77
C LYS A 54 -29.29 18.96 -11.29
N LEU A 55 -28.02 19.22 -11.02
CA LEU A 55 -27.52 20.53 -10.59
C LEU A 55 -27.78 21.61 -11.64
N SER A 56 -27.63 21.29 -12.93
CA SER A 56 -27.95 22.18 -14.04
C SER A 56 -29.43 22.57 -14.07
N GLN A 57 -30.33 21.62 -13.82
CA GLN A 57 -31.78 21.89 -13.72
C GLN A 57 -32.09 22.79 -12.53
N ILE A 58 -31.50 22.53 -11.37
CA ILE A 58 -31.67 23.35 -10.16
C ILE A 58 -31.16 24.78 -10.38
N LYS A 59 -29.97 24.95 -10.99
CA LYS A 59 -29.42 26.27 -11.34
C LYS A 59 -30.35 27.07 -12.25
N ARG A 60 -30.87 26.46 -13.32
CA ARG A 60 -31.84 27.12 -14.22
C ARG A 60 -33.13 27.52 -13.51
N TRP A 61 -33.62 26.67 -12.60
CA TRP A 61 -34.80 26.98 -11.82
C TRP A 61 -34.54 28.16 -10.86
N ALA A 62 -33.39 28.17 -10.18
CA ALA A 62 -33.00 29.23 -9.25
C ALA A 62 -32.87 30.59 -9.96
N GLU A 63 -32.20 30.64 -11.11
CA GLU A 63 -32.07 31.85 -11.93
C GLU A 63 -33.45 32.39 -12.37
N LYS A 64 -34.34 31.51 -12.84
CA LYS A 64 -35.71 31.89 -13.21
C LYS A 64 -36.47 32.47 -12.01
N MET A 65 -36.29 31.92 -10.82
CA MET A 65 -36.96 32.41 -9.62
C MET A 65 -36.41 33.74 -9.15
N ASP A 66 -35.11 33.95 -9.20
CA ASP A 66 -34.47 35.22 -8.81
C ASP A 66 -34.98 36.41 -9.64
N ILE A 67 -35.15 36.23 -10.95
CA ILE A 67 -35.74 37.24 -11.84
C ILE A 67 -37.22 37.52 -11.48
N LEU A 68 -37.96 36.51 -11.04
CA LEU A 68 -39.38 36.66 -10.70
C LEU A 68 -39.57 37.29 -9.31
N THR A 69 -38.78 36.88 -8.33
CA THR A 69 -38.85 37.39 -6.95
C THR A 69 -38.40 38.84 -6.88
N SER A 70 -37.32 39.21 -7.57
CA SER A 70 -36.83 40.61 -7.65
C SER A 70 -37.90 41.58 -8.15
N LYS A 71 -38.63 41.23 -9.22
CA LYS A 71 -39.76 42.04 -9.73
C LYS A 71 -40.90 42.13 -8.72
N SER A 72 -41.33 41.00 -8.15
CA SER A 72 -42.45 41.00 -7.20
C SER A 72 -42.12 41.69 -5.86
N ALA A 73 -40.85 41.69 -5.44
CA ALA A 73 -40.42 42.33 -4.19
C ALA A 73 -40.28 43.85 -4.32
N SER A 74 -40.09 44.37 -5.54
CA SER A 74 -39.93 45.81 -5.78
C SER A 74 -41.23 46.61 -5.60
N ASP A 75 -42.38 46.02 -5.92
CA ASP A 75 -43.72 46.59 -5.70
C ASP A 75 -44.75 45.46 -5.47
N PRO A 76 -44.87 44.95 -4.23
CA PRO A 76 -45.73 43.80 -3.95
C PRO A 76 -47.22 44.07 -4.18
N GLU A 77 -47.72 45.25 -3.78
CA GLU A 77 -49.14 45.59 -3.90
C GLU A 77 -49.54 45.81 -5.37
N GLY A 78 -48.73 46.57 -6.14
CA GLY A 78 -48.99 46.76 -7.56
C GLY A 78 -48.83 45.47 -8.37
N TYR A 79 -47.87 44.61 -8.01
CA TYR A 79 -47.72 43.30 -8.64
C TYR A 79 -48.93 42.39 -8.40
N LEU A 80 -49.46 42.35 -7.17
CA LEU A 80 -50.60 41.51 -6.78
C LEU A 80 -51.96 42.09 -7.20
N ALA A 81 -52.05 43.38 -7.51
CA ALA A 81 -53.26 43.99 -8.07
C ALA A 81 -53.68 43.37 -9.40
N HIS A 82 -52.75 42.75 -10.14
CA HIS A 82 -53.05 42.02 -11.37
C HIS A 82 -53.45 40.56 -11.06
N PRO A 83 -54.68 40.11 -11.36
CA PRO A 83 -55.17 38.78 -10.96
C PRO A 83 -54.33 37.59 -11.47
N VAL A 84 -53.71 37.72 -12.65
CA VAL A 84 -52.80 36.68 -13.19
C VAL A 84 -51.54 36.52 -12.32
N ASN A 85 -51.01 37.61 -11.79
CA ASN A 85 -49.80 37.57 -10.96
C ASN A 85 -50.10 36.93 -9.61
N ALA A 86 -51.25 37.24 -9.01
CA ALA A 86 -51.74 36.59 -7.80
C ALA A 86 -51.89 35.07 -8.00
N TYR A 87 -52.55 34.63 -9.09
CA TYR A 87 -52.66 33.21 -9.44
C TYR A 87 -51.28 32.55 -9.62
N LYS A 88 -50.36 33.20 -10.36
CA LYS A 88 -49.01 32.68 -10.62
C LYS A 88 -48.19 32.54 -9.34
N LEU A 89 -48.32 33.46 -8.38
CA LEU A 89 -47.66 33.37 -7.07
C LEU A 89 -48.19 32.18 -6.27
N VAL A 90 -49.52 32.04 -6.18
CA VAL A 90 -50.16 30.93 -5.46
C VAL A 90 -49.77 29.60 -6.07
N LYS A 91 -49.83 29.46 -7.42
CA LYS A 91 -49.37 28.25 -8.12
C LYS A 91 -47.90 27.95 -7.80
N ARG A 92 -47.03 28.96 -7.86
CA ARG A 92 -45.59 28.77 -7.62
C ARG A 92 -45.34 28.22 -6.22
N LEU A 93 -45.90 28.83 -5.19
CA LEU A 93 -45.72 28.41 -3.80
C LEU A 93 -46.37 27.05 -3.50
N ASN A 94 -47.50 26.73 -4.16
CA ASN A 94 -48.23 25.49 -3.92
C ASN A 94 -47.73 24.30 -4.76
N THR A 95 -47.10 24.53 -5.92
CA THR A 95 -46.78 23.46 -6.87
C THR A 95 -45.32 23.54 -7.33
N ASP A 96 -44.89 24.67 -7.90
CA ASP A 96 -43.55 24.75 -8.51
C ASP A 96 -42.42 24.57 -7.46
N TRP A 97 -42.61 24.99 -6.21
CA TRP A 97 -41.66 24.75 -5.12
C TRP A 97 -41.62 23.28 -4.66
N LEU A 98 -42.76 22.58 -4.66
CA LEU A 98 -42.82 21.15 -4.35
C LEU A 98 -42.13 20.32 -5.46
N GLU A 99 -42.25 20.73 -6.73
CA GLU A 99 -41.53 20.11 -7.84
C GLU A 99 -40.00 20.25 -7.67
N LEU A 100 -39.53 21.42 -7.22
CA LEU A 100 -38.11 21.62 -6.89
C LEU A 100 -37.69 20.72 -5.71
N GLU A 101 -38.48 20.66 -4.64
CA GLU A 101 -38.20 19.80 -3.49
C GLU A 101 -38.00 18.34 -3.93
N ASN A 102 -38.90 17.82 -4.76
CA ASN A 102 -38.79 16.47 -5.32
C ASN A 102 -37.50 16.28 -6.15
N LEU A 103 -37.14 17.27 -6.99
CA LEU A 103 -35.89 17.22 -7.76
C LEU A 103 -34.65 17.22 -6.85
N VAL A 104 -34.64 18.04 -5.80
CA VAL A 104 -33.54 18.12 -4.84
C VAL A 104 -33.38 16.81 -4.06
N LEU A 105 -34.49 16.21 -3.63
CA LEU A 105 -34.52 14.95 -2.88
C LEU A 105 -34.27 13.71 -3.75
N GLN A 106 -34.28 13.84 -5.08
CA GLN A 106 -34.01 12.73 -5.98
C GLN A 106 -32.60 12.18 -5.76
N ASP A 107 -32.51 10.90 -5.38
CA ASP A 107 -31.24 10.18 -5.24
C ASP A 107 -30.73 9.72 -6.61
N THR A 108 -29.57 10.23 -7.01
CA THR A 108 -28.87 9.81 -8.24
C THR A 108 -27.77 8.79 -7.96
N ALA A 109 -27.40 8.60 -6.68
CA ALA A 109 -26.27 7.76 -6.27
C ALA A 109 -26.61 6.27 -6.23
N ASN A 110 -27.90 5.91 -6.13
CA ASN A 110 -28.36 4.53 -5.98
C ASN A 110 -27.70 3.54 -6.96
N GLY A 111 -27.61 3.89 -8.26
CA GLY A 111 -26.99 3.03 -9.26
C GLY A 111 -25.50 2.76 -8.99
N PHE A 112 -24.75 3.81 -8.67
CA PHE A 112 -23.33 3.70 -8.33
C PHE A 112 -23.11 2.94 -7.01
N ILE A 113 -23.88 3.26 -5.96
CA ILE A 113 -23.75 2.63 -4.64
C ILE A 113 -24.10 1.14 -4.70
N ALA A 114 -25.13 0.76 -5.45
CA ALA A 114 -25.50 -0.64 -5.65
C ALA A 114 -24.37 -1.42 -6.36
N ASN A 115 -23.80 -0.85 -7.43
CA ASN A 115 -22.68 -1.46 -8.14
C ASN A 115 -21.44 -1.59 -7.23
N LEU A 116 -21.07 -0.51 -6.53
CA LEU A 116 -19.96 -0.52 -5.57
C LEU A 116 -20.13 -1.59 -4.49
N THR A 117 -21.35 -1.74 -3.97
CA THR A 117 -21.66 -2.72 -2.90
C THR A 117 -21.52 -4.17 -3.39
N ILE A 118 -21.89 -4.45 -4.64
CA ILE A 118 -21.70 -5.77 -5.25
C ILE A 118 -20.20 -6.04 -5.45
N GLN A 119 -19.47 -5.09 -6.03
CA GLN A 119 -18.03 -5.25 -6.32
C GLN A 119 -17.18 -5.35 -5.06
N ARG A 120 -17.55 -4.64 -3.99
CA ARG A 120 -16.82 -4.63 -2.71
C ARG A 120 -16.70 -6.01 -2.06
N GLN A 121 -17.58 -6.95 -2.41
CA GLN A 121 -17.48 -8.34 -1.93
C GLN A 121 -16.21 -9.06 -2.42
N PHE A 122 -15.62 -8.58 -3.51
CA PHE A 122 -14.43 -9.15 -4.15
C PHE A 122 -13.18 -8.30 -3.93
N PHE A 123 -13.27 -7.23 -3.15
CA PHE A 123 -12.15 -6.33 -2.90
C PHE A 123 -11.13 -6.95 -1.94
N PRO A 124 -9.85 -6.55 -2.05
CA PRO A 124 -8.85 -6.85 -1.04
C PRO A 124 -9.28 -6.35 0.34
N THR A 125 -8.80 -7.04 1.36
CA THR A 125 -8.99 -6.71 2.77
C THR A 125 -7.78 -5.98 3.36
N GLU A 126 -7.89 -5.51 4.60
CA GLU A 126 -6.77 -4.91 5.34
C GLU A 126 -5.56 -5.87 5.48
N GLU A 127 -5.83 -7.18 5.53
CA GLU A 127 -4.80 -8.23 5.55
C GLU A 127 -4.01 -8.24 4.23
N ASP A 128 -4.70 -8.10 3.09
CA ASP A 128 -4.06 -8.06 1.77
C ASP A 128 -3.20 -6.81 1.58
N GLU A 129 -3.67 -5.66 2.06
CA GLU A 129 -2.92 -4.40 2.04
C GLU A 129 -1.65 -4.50 2.90
N THR A 130 -1.80 -5.03 4.12
CA THR A 130 -0.69 -5.28 5.05
C THR A 130 0.32 -6.26 4.45
N GLY A 131 -0.16 -7.34 3.82
CA GLY A 131 0.67 -8.33 3.14
C GLY A 131 1.44 -7.74 1.95
N ALA A 132 0.80 -6.88 1.16
CA ALA A 132 1.44 -6.16 0.07
C ALA A 132 2.54 -5.21 0.57
N ALA A 133 2.29 -4.46 1.65
CA ALA A 133 3.29 -3.58 2.27
C ALA A 133 4.51 -4.38 2.78
N LYS A 134 4.27 -5.50 3.47
CA LYS A 134 5.33 -6.42 3.93
C LYS A 134 6.12 -7.02 2.78
N ALA A 135 5.45 -7.39 1.69
CA ALA A 135 6.12 -7.90 0.49
C ALA A 135 7.05 -6.85 -0.12
N LEU A 136 6.63 -5.57 -0.13
CA LEU A 136 7.46 -4.47 -0.62
C LEU A 136 8.67 -4.21 0.28
N MET A 137 8.50 -4.21 1.61
CA MET A 137 9.61 -4.13 2.58
C MET A 137 10.57 -5.32 2.46
N ARG A 138 10.05 -6.53 2.21
CA ARG A 138 10.91 -7.69 1.95
C ARG A 138 11.77 -7.50 0.70
N LEU A 139 11.23 -6.91 -0.37
CA LEU A 139 12.01 -6.56 -1.55
C LEU A 139 13.03 -5.46 -1.24
N GLN A 140 12.66 -4.47 -0.43
CA GLN A 140 13.54 -3.43 0.06
C GLN A 140 14.78 -4.02 0.75
N ASP A 141 14.58 -4.92 1.71
CA ASP A 141 15.66 -5.64 2.40
C ASP A 141 16.49 -6.49 1.43
N THR A 142 15.82 -7.36 0.68
CA THR A 142 16.46 -8.35 -0.20
C THR A 142 17.38 -7.68 -1.21
N TYR A 143 16.96 -6.56 -1.77
CA TYR A 143 17.70 -5.85 -2.82
C TYR A 143 18.43 -4.60 -2.32
N LYS A 144 18.43 -4.33 -1.00
CA LYS A 144 19.03 -3.13 -0.39
C LYS A 144 18.58 -1.84 -1.07
N LEU A 145 17.28 -1.74 -1.33
CA LEU A 145 16.69 -0.60 -2.03
C LEU A 145 16.49 0.53 -1.05
N ASP A 146 16.84 1.75 -1.46
CA ASP A 146 16.55 2.92 -0.65
C ASP A 146 15.04 3.28 -0.74
N PRO A 147 14.43 3.76 0.36
CA PRO A 147 13.02 4.15 0.39
C PRO A 147 12.66 5.19 -0.67
N GLU A 148 13.59 6.07 -1.03
CA GLU A 148 13.37 7.12 -2.01
C GLU A 148 13.25 6.59 -3.45
N THR A 149 14.11 5.66 -3.84
CA THR A 149 14.05 4.96 -5.14
C THR A 149 12.77 4.16 -5.25
N LEU A 150 12.38 3.48 -4.17
CA LEU A 150 11.12 2.74 -4.10
C LEU A 150 9.92 3.69 -4.19
N SER A 151 9.89 4.76 -3.41
CA SER A 151 8.77 5.70 -3.40
C SER A 151 8.62 6.45 -4.72
N ARG A 152 9.70 6.65 -5.47
CA ARG A 152 9.65 7.24 -6.82
C ARG A 152 9.33 6.23 -7.92
N GLY A 153 9.21 4.93 -7.59
CA GLY A 153 9.00 3.86 -8.56
C GLY A 153 10.16 3.65 -9.54
N ASN A 154 11.37 4.08 -9.18
CA ASN A 154 12.55 4.05 -10.04
C ASN A 154 13.25 2.68 -10.01
N LEU A 155 12.50 1.62 -10.31
CA LEU A 155 13.03 0.27 -10.38
C LEU A 155 13.50 -0.10 -11.80
N PRO A 156 14.62 -0.82 -11.96
CA PRO A 156 15.13 -1.21 -13.26
C PRO A 156 14.19 -2.20 -13.97
N GLY A 157 14.06 -2.07 -15.29
CA GLY A 157 13.33 -3.03 -16.12
C GLY A 157 11.80 -2.87 -16.14
N THR A 158 11.25 -1.89 -15.44
CA THR A 158 9.79 -1.63 -15.43
C THR A 158 9.40 -0.67 -16.56
N LYS A 159 8.35 -1.05 -17.30
CA LYS A 159 7.74 -0.18 -18.33
C LYS A 159 6.76 0.84 -17.74
N TYR A 160 6.10 0.46 -16.65
CA TYR A 160 5.10 1.26 -15.96
C TYR A 160 5.67 1.65 -14.60
N ARG A 161 5.58 2.94 -14.26
CA ARG A 161 6.08 3.50 -13.00
C ARG A 161 4.93 4.17 -12.26
N SER A 162 4.92 3.98 -10.95
CA SER A 162 4.04 4.69 -10.01
C SER A 162 4.90 5.21 -8.87
N SER A 163 4.52 6.35 -8.32
CA SER A 163 5.10 6.88 -7.10
C SER A 163 4.19 6.61 -5.90
N LEU A 164 4.79 6.48 -4.73
CA LEU A 164 4.11 6.47 -3.44
C LEU A 164 4.00 7.92 -2.95
N THR A 165 2.83 8.28 -2.47
CA THR A 165 2.53 9.57 -1.82
C THR A 165 3.04 9.62 -0.39
N VAL A 166 2.96 10.80 0.25
CA VAL A 166 3.17 10.94 1.69
C VAL A 166 2.24 10.00 2.48
N GLY A 167 0.99 9.87 2.03
CA GLY A 167 0.00 8.97 2.63
C GLY A 167 0.42 7.51 2.57
N ASP A 168 0.91 7.07 1.41
CA ASP A 168 1.37 5.69 1.22
C ASP A 168 2.62 5.39 2.07
N CYS A 169 3.59 6.31 2.08
CA CYS A 169 4.82 6.16 2.89
C CYS A 169 4.49 6.14 4.39
N PHE A 170 3.56 6.99 4.83
CA PHE A 170 3.08 6.99 6.21
C PHE A 170 2.35 5.68 6.56
N GLY A 171 1.51 5.18 5.65
CA GLY A 171 0.84 3.89 5.77
C GLY A 171 1.83 2.74 5.95
N MET A 172 2.86 2.66 5.09
CA MET A 172 3.94 1.69 5.22
C MET A 172 4.67 1.79 6.57
N GLY A 173 5.03 3.00 6.99
CA GLY A 173 5.67 3.21 8.29
C GLY A 173 4.80 2.75 9.46
N LYS A 174 3.49 2.96 9.41
CA LYS A 174 2.55 2.48 10.42
C LYS A 174 2.41 0.96 10.44
N THR A 175 2.38 0.33 9.27
CA THR A 175 2.37 -1.13 9.16
C THR A 175 3.60 -1.72 9.84
N ALA A 176 4.79 -1.21 9.52
CA ALA A 176 6.04 -1.62 10.15
C ALA A 176 6.04 -1.41 11.67
N TYR A 177 5.55 -0.25 12.12
CA TYR A 177 5.45 0.08 13.54
C TYR A 177 4.59 -0.92 14.31
N ASN A 178 3.43 -1.29 13.75
CA ASN A 178 2.50 -2.23 14.38
C ASN A 178 3.08 -3.64 14.49
N ASP A 179 3.98 -4.02 13.58
CA ASP A 179 4.72 -5.28 13.64
C ASP A 179 5.94 -5.24 14.58
N GLY A 180 6.25 -4.09 15.17
CA GLY A 180 7.46 -3.88 15.97
C GLY A 180 8.73 -3.75 15.12
N ASP A 181 8.60 -3.64 13.79
CA ASP A 181 9.69 -3.36 12.88
C ASP A 181 9.98 -1.86 12.86
N TYR A 182 10.69 -1.42 13.90
CA TYR A 182 11.07 -0.02 13.97
C TYR A 182 11.98 0.35 12.79
N TYR A 183 12.76 -0.57 12.23
CA TYR A 183 13.77 -0.26 11.20
C TYR A 183 13.08 0.32 9.97
N HIS A 184 12.09 -0.42 9.48
CA HIS A 184 11.25 0.05 8.38
C HIS A 184 10.38 1.24 8.79
N THR A 185 9.94 1.31 10.06
CA THR A 185 9.21 2.49 10.55
C THR A 185 10.03 3.76 10.36
N VAL A 186 11.29 3.77 10.79
CA VAL A 186 12.18 4.93 10.67
C VAL A 186 12.36 5.30 9.21
N LEU A 187 12.71 4.34 8.36
CA LEU A 187 12.94 4.56 6.93
C LEU A 187 11.72 5.16 6.20
N TRP A 188 10.53 4.60 6.43
CA TRP A 188 9.32 5.04 5.74
C TRP A 188 8.73 6.33 6.31
N MET A 189 8.84 6.55 7.62
CA MET A 189 8.43 7.82 8.25
C MET A 189 9.35 8.98 7.86
N GLU A 190 10.66 8.73 7.72
CA GLU A 190 11.60 9.72 7.17
C GLU A 190 11.25 10.07 5.72
N GLN A 191 10.94 9.06 4.90
CA GLN A 191 10.58 9.28 3.51
C GLN A 191 9.25 10.05 3.39
N ALA A 192 8.26 9.74 4.24
CA ALA A 192 7.01 10.50 4.34
C ALA A 192 7.26 11.96 4.78
N LEU A 193 8.09 12.16 5.81
CA LEU A 193 8.44 13.50 6.30
C LEU A 193 9.17 14.32 5.24
N LYS A 194 10.10 13.69 4.51
CA LYS A 194 10.84 14.32 3.40
C LYS A 194 9.90 14.80 2.30
N GLN A 195 9.02 13.94 1.80
CA GLN A 195 8.04 14.32 0.77
C GLN A 195 7.08 15.42 1.27
N HIS A 196 6.68 15.36 2.54
CA HIS A 196 5.85 16.39 3.14
C HIS A 196 6.60 17.72 3.33
N ASP A 197 7.90 17.70 3.59
CA ASP A 197 8.76 18.89 3.65
C ASP A 197 9.01 19.50 2.26
N ASP A 198 9.05 18.66 1.21
CA ASP A 198 9.16 19.07 -0.19
C ASP A 198 7.86 19.74 -0.74
N GLY A 199 6.77 19.72 0.03
CA GLY A 199 5.54 20.46 -0.25
C GLY A 199 4.45 19.68 -0.98
N GLU A 200 4.47 18.35 -0.92
CA GLU A 200 3.38 17.51 -1.43
C GLU A 200 2.05 17.81 -0.71
N ASP A 201 0.95 17.92 -1.47
CA ASP A 201 -0.39 18.12 -0.91
C ASP A 201 -0.90 16.83 -0.28
N THR A 202 -1.15 16.87 1.02
CA THR A 202 -1.50 15.68 1.81
C THR A 202 -2.37 16.06 3.00
N THR A 203 -3.24 15.11 3.39
CA THR A 203 -4.07 15.20 4.59
C THR A 203 -3.34 14.70 5.84
N VAL A 204 -2.20 14.01 5.68
CA VAL A 204 -1.43 13.46 6.79
C VAL A 204 -0.73 14.60 7.53
N SER A 205 -0.88 14.63 8.85
CA SER A 205 -0.24 15.67 9.66
C SER A 205 1.25 15.39 9.87
N LYS A 206 2.11 16.41 9.69
CA LYS A 206 3.54 16.34 10.09
C LYS A 206 3.71 15.94 11.56
N VAL A 207 2.78 16.34 12.43
CA VAL A 207 2.81 16.02 13.87
C VAL A 207 2.71 14.50 14.07
N GLU A 208 1.81 13.84 13.34
CA GLU A 208 1.63 12.38 13.44
C GLU A 208 2.86 11.63 12.93
N ILE A 209 3.43 12.05 11.80
CA ILE A 209 4.66 11.45 11.25
C ILE A 209 5.81 11.57 12.26
N LEU A 210 6.01 12.76 12.83
CA LEU A 210 7.07 13.03 13.82
C LEU A 210 6.87 12.23 15.11
N ASP A 211 5.64 11.99 15.54
CA ASP A 211 5.34 11.22 16.74
C ASP A 211 5.81 9.77 16.59
N TYR A 212 5.38 9.08 15.52
CA TYR A 212 5.83 7.73 15.20
C TYR A 212 7.35 7.66 14.98
N LEU A 213 7.90 8.60 14.22
CA LEU A 213 9.33 8.63 13.91
C LEU A 213 10.17 8.83 15.16
N SER A 214 9.81 9.79 16.04
CA SER A 214 10.56 10.07 17.27
C SER A 214 10.60 8.86 18.20
N TYR A 215 9.50 8.12 18.31
CA TYR A 215 9.46 6.89 19.10
C TYR A 215 10.29 5.78 18.47
N ALA A 216 10.16 5.53 17.16
CA ALA A 216 10.91 4.49 16.48
C ALA A 216 12.43 4.74 16.56
N VAL A 217 12.87 6.00 16.35
CA VAL A 217 14.26 6.43 16.50
C VAL A 217 14.76 6.22 17.94
N PHE A 218 13.92 6.51 18.95
CA PHE A 218 14.25 6.22 20.35
C PHE A 218 14.40 4.71 20.60
N GLN A 219 13.54 3.86 20.04
CA GLN A 219 13.65 2.40 20.15
C GLN A 219 14.94 1.86 19.51
N PHE A 220 15.51 2.55 18.51
CA PHE A 220 16.84 2.24 17.96
C PHE A 220 18.02 2.67 18.84
N GLY A 221 17.78 3.41 19.92
CA GLY A 221 18.83 3.91 20.80
C GLY A 221 19.44 5.24 20.35
N ASP A 222 18.90 5.91 19.32
CA ASP A 222 19.35 7.24 18.92
C ASP A 222 18.58 8.33 19.70
N LEU A 223 19.00 8.52 20.95
CA LEU A 223 18.36 9.45 21.88
C LEU A 223 18.43 10.91 21.39
N HIS A 224 19.57 11.31 20.83
CA HIS A 224 19.79 12.68 20.38
C HIS A 224 18.82 13.07 19.26
N ARG A 225 18.66 12.19 18.27
CA ARG A 225 17.75 12.45 17.15
C ARG A 225 16.29 12.34 17.55
N ALA A 226 15.94 11.40 18.44
CA ALA A 226 14.59 11.33 19.01
C ALA A 226 14.20 12.65 19.70
N MET A 227 15.12 13.28 20.43
CA MET A 227 14.90 14.59 21.05
C MET A 227 14.73 15.71 20.03
N GLU A 228 15.55 15.74 18.98
CA GLU A 228 15.43 16.73 17.90
C GLU A 228 14.06 16.66 17.22
N LEU A 229 13.64 15.45 16.85
CA LEU A 229 12.33 15.19 16.26
C LEU A 229 11.19 15.58 17.20
N THR A 230 11.32 15.29 18.49
CA THR A 230 10.32 15.66 19.50
C THR A 230 10.22 17.18 19.69
N ARG A 231 11.34 17.90 19.66
CA ARG A 231 11.34 19.37 19.69
C ARG A 231 10.68 19.96 18.45
N ARG A 232 10.96 19.37 17.28
CA ARG A 232 10.30 19.74 16.03
C ARG A 232 8.79 19.52 16.12
N LEU A 233 8.34 18.39 16.68
CA LEU A 233 6.94 18.11 16.93
C LEU A 233 6.30 19.19 17.83
N ILE A 234 6.90 19.49 18.98
CA ILE A 234 6.39 20.52 19.92
C ILE A 234 6.32 21.91 19.29
N SER A 235 7.24 22.23 18.36
CA SER A 235 7.21 23.50 17.65
C SER A 235 6.01 23.64 16.71
N LEU A 236 5.45 22.52 16.24
CA LEU A 236 4.25 22.47 15.40
C LEU A 236 2.98 22.38 16.24
N ASP A 237 3.01 21.59 17.32
CA ASP A 237 1.91 21.45 18.27
C ASP A 237 2.43 21.46 19.71
N SER A 238 2.36 22.62 20.35
CA SER A 238 2.78 22.80 21.75
C SER A 238 1.85 22.12 22.75
N THR A 239 0.65 21.72 22.34
CA THR A 239 -0.36 21.09 23.21
C THR A 239 -0.33 19.57 23.17
N HIS A 240 0.58 18.99 22.38
CA HIS A 240 0.68 17.55 22.22
C HIS A 240 1.06 16.83 23.52
N GLU A 241 0.11 16.11 24.13
CA GLU A 241 0.22 15.54 25.49
C GLU A 241 1.44 14.62 25.66
N ARG A 242 1.74 13.79 24.65
CA ARG A 242 2.83 12.81 24.71
C ARG A 242 4.20 13.43 24.48
N ALA A 243 4.30 14.45 23.63
CA ALA A 243 5.59 14.95 23.17
C ALA A 243 6.35 15.66 24.29
N GLY A 244 5.66 16.47 25.10
CA GLY A 244 6.26 17.12 26.26
C GLY A 244 6.75 16.13 27.32
N SER A 245 6.01 15.03 27.53
CA SER A 245 6.39 13.98 28.47
C SER A 245 7.61 13.17 27.95
N ASN A 246 7.61 12.82 26.66
CA ASN A 246 8.72 12.13 26.01
C ASN A 246 10.00 12.96 26.06
N LEU A 247 9.92 14.27 25.76
CA LEU A 247 11.09 15.15 25.79
C LEU A 247 11.75 15.19 27.16
N ARG A 248 10.96 15.37 28.24
CA ARG A 248 11.48 15.35 29.62
C ARG A 248 12.10 14.01 29.99
N TYR A 249 11.51 12.92 29.52
CA TYR A 249 12.05 11.58 29.74
C TYR A 249 13.39 11.40 29.03
N PHE A 250 13.50 11.83 27.76
CA PHE A 250 14.75 11.78 27.00
C PHE A 250 15.84 12.66 27.62
N GLU A 251 15.51 13.86 28.08
CA GLU A 251 16.45 14.76 28.78
C GLU A 251 17.03 14.09 30.04
N LYS A 252 16.19 13.39 30.81
CA LYS A 252 16.62 12.65 31.99
C LYS A 252 17.55 11.47 31.66
N LEU A 253 17.28 10.75 30.57
CA LEU A 253 18.16 9.67 30.10
C LEU A 253 19.53 10.21 29.69
N LEU A 254 19.54 11.34 28.98
CA LEU A 254 20.78 11.98 28.51
C LEU A 254 21.63 12.49 29.68
N GLU A 255 21.00 13.07 30.71
CA GLU A 255 21.70 13.48 31.92
C GLU A 255 22.33 12.29 32.64
N LYS A 256 21.61 11.17 32.74
CA LYS A 256 22.12 9.93 33.32
C LYS A 256 23.31 9.36 32.53
N GLU A 257 23.26 9.34 31.19
CA GLU A 257 24.39 8.92 30.35
C GLU A 257 25.62 9.81 30.55
N ARG A 258 25.44 11.13 30.71
CA ARG A 258 26.54 12.05 31.01
C ARG A 258 27.17 11.75 32.36
N GLU A 259 26.37 11.55 33.40
CA GLU A 259 26.88 11.18 34.74
C GLU A 259 27.63 9.84 34.74
N GLU A 260 27.17 8.86 33.95
CA GLU A 260 27.84 7.56 33.82
C GLU A 260 29.20 7.70 33.11
N LYS A 261 29.26 8.48 32.02
CA LYS A 261 30.52 8.79 31.31
C LYS A 261 31.52 9.54 32.22
N GLU A 262 31.05 10.53 32.98
CA GLU A 262 31.89 11.28 33.93
C GLU A 262 32.44 10.37 35.04
N LYS A 263 31.68 9.36 35.48
CA LYS A 263 32.15 8.33 36.44
C LYS A 263 33.17 7.37 35.81
N GLU A 264 32.97 6.95 34.57
CA GLU A 264 33.92 6.07 33.85
C GLU A 264 35.26 6.76 33.53
N GLU A 265 35.24 8.03 33.15
CA GLU A 265 36.45 8.85 32.93
C GLU A 265 37.26 9.07 34.22
N SER A 266 36.60 9.03 35.39
CA SER A 266 37.27 9.13 36.68
C SER A 266 38.02 7.84 37.10
N VAL A 267 37.72 6.69 36.47
CA VAL A 267 38.28 5.37 36.81
C VAL A 267 39.30 4.87 35.76
N ASN A 268 39.11 5.17 34.46
CA ASN A 268 39.98 4.68 33.38
C ASN A 268 40.66 5.82 32.60
N LYS A 269 41.76 6.36 33.13
CA LYS A 269 42.70 7.20 32.35
C LYS A 269 43.53 6.32 31.42
N THR A 270 42.98 5.85 30.31
CA THR A 270 43.68 5.49 29.04
C THR A 270 42.77 4.66 28.12
N VAL A 271 41.69 5.24 27.60
CA VAL A 271 41.17 4.84 26.29
C VAL A 271 40.59 6.08 25.63
N THR A 272 41.13 6.44 24.46
CA THR A 272 40.52 7.42 23.55
C THR A 272 39.10 6.95 23.21
N PRO A 273 38.05 7.73 23.48
CA PRO A 273 36.72 7.38 23.01
C PRO A 273 36.76 7.50 21.49
N THR A 274 36.61 6.37 20.80
CA THR A 274 36.21 6.43 19.40
C THR A 274 34.75 6.83 19.46
N GLU A 275 34.46 8.13 19.41
CA GLU A 275 33.12 8.62 19.17
C GLU A 275 32.69 7.98 17.85
N ALA A 276 31.82 6.97 17.94
CA ALA A 276 30.98 6.61 16.81
C ALA A 276 30.04 7.81 16.61
N MET A 277 30.55 8.86 15.95
CA MET A 277 29.70 9.76 15.20
C MET A 277 28.92 8.86 14.26
N VAL A 278 27.67 8.57 14.61
CA VAL A 278 26.70 8.03 13.67
C VAL A 278 26.59 9.09 12.58
N GLN A 279 27.37 8.88 11.51
CA GLN A 279 27.27 9.68 10.31
C GLN A 279 25.82 9.54 9.84
N SER A 280 25.17 10.70 9.72
CA SER A 280 23.86 10.92 9.12
C SER A 280 23.24 9.70 8.41
N GLY A 281 22.19 9.13 9.02
CA GLY A 281 21.07 8.58 8.26
C GLY A 281 21.10 7.12 7.81
N ALA A 282 22.10 6.31 8.17
CA ALA A 282 22.07 4.88 7.87
C ALA A 282 21.85 4.06 9.15
N TYR A 283 20.59 3.86 9.55
CA TYR A 283 20.29 2.79 10.50
C TYR A 283 20.70 1.48 9.86
N GLU A 284 21.46 0.66 10.59
CA GLU A 284 21.71 -0.71 10.18
C GLU A 284 20.52 -1.57 10.58
N ARG A 285 20.09 -2.44 9.67
CA ARG A 285 19.03 -3.41 9.96
C ARG A 285 19.48 -4.27 11.15
N PRO A 286 18.64 -4.44 12.19
CA PRO A 286 18.92 -5.38 13.27
C PRO A 286 19.23 -6.77 12.72
N LEU A 287 20.12 -7.50 13.40
CA LEU A 287 20.42 -8.88 13.04
C LEU A 287 19.15 -9.72 13.05
N ASP A 288 18.91 -10.42 11.95
CA ASP A 288 17.81 -11.35 11.87
C ASP A 288 18.06 -12.56 12.78
N TYR A 289 17.00 -13.18 13.28
CA TYR A 289 17.09 -14.40 14.08
C TYR A 289 17.54 -15.60 13.24
N LEU A 290 17.43 -15.52 11.90
CA LEU A 290 17.92 -16.51 10.93
C LEU A 290 19.12 -15.97 10.14
N PRO A 291 20.35 -16.38 10.48
CA PRO A 291 21.55 -16.01 9.72
C PRO A 291 21.50 -16.43 8.24
N GLU A 292 20.74 -17.48 7.91
CA GLU A 292 20.57 -17.95 6.54
C GLU A 292 19.82 -16.94 5.66
N ARG A 293 19.05 -16.02 6.24
CA ARG A 293 18.33 -14.99 5.49
C ARG A 293 19.29 -14.07 4.75
N ASP A 294 20.37 -13.62 5.39
CA ASP A 294 21.37 -12.75 4.75
C ASP A 294 22.04 -13.44 3.56
N ILE A 295 22.32 -14.75 3.70
CA ILE A 295 22.87 -15.58 2.62
C ILE A 295 21.86 -15.69 1.47
N TYR A 296 20.58 -15.94 1.78
CA TYR A 296 19.51 -16.01 0.81
C TYR A 296 19.34 -14.68 0.05
N GLU A 297 19.29 -13.55 0.76
CA GLU A 297 19.17 -12.22 0.16
C GLU A 297 20.39 -11.89 -0.72
N ALA A 298 21.60 -12.23 -0.28
CA ALA A 298 22.82 -12.10 -1.07
C ALA A 298 22.78 -12.94 -2.36
N LEU A 299 22.20 -14.14 -2.32
CA LEU A 299 21.99 -14.96 -3.51
C LEU A 299 21.01 -14.29 -4.49
N CYS A 300 19.91 -13.68 -4.00
CA CYS A 300 18.98 -12.91 -4.84
C CYS A 300 19.65 -11.71 -5.54
N ARG A 301 20.67 -11.10 -4.93
CA ARG A 301 21.48 -10.03 -5.52
C ARG A 301 22.61 -10.54 -6.43
N GLY A 302 22.86 -11.85 -6.49
CA GLY A 302 23.98 -12.43 -7.22
C GLY A 302 25.35 -12.25 -6.54
N GLU A 303 25.35 -11.93 -5.25
CA GLU A 303 26.54 -11.77 -4.39
C GLU A 303 27.06 -13.10 -3.81
N GLY A 304 26.31 -14.20 -3.98
CA GLY A 304 26.66 -15.49 -3.42
C GLY A 304 27.81 -16.23 -4.12
N VAL A 305 27.94 -17.52 -3.83
CA VAL A 305 28.99 -18.39 -4.40
C VAL A 305 28.89 -18.35 -5.92
N LYS A 306 29.96 -17.93 -6.60
CA LYS A 306 30.06 -17.96 -8.05
C LYS A 306 30.80 -19.19 -8.51
N MET A 307 30.35 -19.77 -9.62
CA MET A 307 31.01 -20.93 -10.19
C MET A 307 32.38 -20.55 -10.75
N THR A 308 33.40 -21.39 -10.52
CA THR A 308 34.72 -21.15 -11.10
C THR A 308 34.68 -21.36 -12.61
N PRO A 309 35.51 -20.66 -13.41
CA PRO A 309 35.54 -20.87 -14.86
C PRO A 309 35.76 -22.33 -15.27
N ARG A 310 36.48 -23.11 -14.46
CA ARG A 310 36.69 -24.54 -14.68
C ARG A 310 35.41 -25.37 -14.51
N ARG A 311 34.58 -25.06 -13.53
CA ARG A 311 33.29 -25.72 -13.30
C ARG A 311 32.26 -25.28 -14.34
N GLN A 312 32.23 -23.98 -14.67
CA GLN A 312 31.31 -23.44 -15.67
C GLN A 312 31.51 -24.07 -17.06
N LYS A 313 32.77 -24.36 -17.44
CA LYS A 313 33.09 -25.10 -18.69
C LYS A 313 32.51 -26.52 -18.75
N ARG A 314 32.08 -27.09 -17.61
CA ARG A 314 31.45 -28.42 -17.57
C ARG A 314 29.94 -28.37 -17.72
N LEU A 315 29.33 -27.19 -17.67
CA LEU A 315 27.90 -27.03 -17.97
C LEU A 315 27.69 -27.12 -19.47
N PHE A 316 26.60 -27.78 -19.88
CA PHE A 316 26.25 -27.88 -21.29
C PHE A 316 24.73 -27.89 -21.48
N CYS A 317 24.28 -27.34 -22.60
CA CYS A 317 22.92 -27.50 -23.07
C CYS A 317 22.79 -28.81 -23.86
N ARG A 318 21.68 -29.52 -23.69
CA ARG A 318 21.41 -30.79 -24.38
C ARG A 318 19.94 -30.95 -24.70
N TYR A 319 19.67 -31.85 -25.65
CA TYR A 319 18.33 -32.35 -25.92
C TYR A 319 18.12 -33.61 -25.10
N HIS A 320 17.21 -33.55 -24.13
CA HIS A 320 16.92 -34.64 -23.22
C HIS A 320 15.71 -35.45 -23.71
N ASP A 321 15.93 -36.74 -23.94
CA ASP A 321 14.94 -37.68 -24.49
C ASP A 321 14.20 -38.50 -23.41
N GLY A 322 14.40 -38.17 -22.13
CA GLY A 322 13.73 -38.86 -21.02
C GLY A 322 14.06 -40.34 -20.94
N ASN A 323 15.33 -40.72 -21.16
CA ASN A 323 15.78 -42.10 -21.24
C ASN A 323 15.08 -42.88 -22.36
N ARG A 324 15.12 -42.33 -23.59
CA ARG A 324 14.50 -42.89 -24.80
C ARG A 324 12.97 -43.01 -24.73
N ASN A 325 12.30 -42.04 -24.12
CA ASN A 325 10.85 -41.94 -24.19
C ASN A 325 10.45 -41.73 -25.67
N PRO A 326 9.56 -42.57 -26.25
CA PRO A 326 9.20 -42.48 -27.66
C PRO A 326 8.74 -41.09 -28.13
N HIS A 327 8.05 -40.33 -27.27
CA HIS A 327 7.59 -38.97 -27.60
C HIS A 327 8.74 -37.95 -27.58
N LEU A 328 9.64 -38.06 -26.61
CA LEU A 328 10.78 -37.15 -26.47
C LEU A 328 11.93 -37.48 -27.43
N LEU A 329 11.92 -38.65 -28.07
CA LEU A 329 12.81 -38.93 -29.20
C LEU A 329 12.45 -38.08 -30.44
N ILE A 330 11.17 -37.75 -30.61
CA ILE A 330 10.67 -36.92 -31.72
C ILE A 330 10.75 -35.43 -31.34
N ALA A 331 10.38 -35.09 -30.11
CA ALA A 331 10.37 -33.74 -29.57
C ALA A 331 11.09 -33.68 -28.21
N PRO A 332 12.44 -33.70 -28.18
CA PRO A 332 13.21 -33.72 -26.94
C PRO A 332 13.11 -32.38 -26.20
N PHE A 333 13.17 -32.44 -24.87
CA PHE A 333 13.23 -31.23 -24.08
C PHE A 333 14.58 -30.54 -24.24
N LYS A 334 14.56 -29.21 -24.34
CA LYS A 334 15.76 -28.39 -24.30
C LYS A 334 16.17 -28.23 -22.85
N GLU A 335 17.31 -28.78 -22.50
CA GLU A 335 17.83 -28.84 -21.14
C GLU A 335 19.13 -28.03 -21.04
N GLU A 336 19.29 -27.23 -19.99
CA GLU A 336 20.50 -26.46 -19.67
C GLU A 336 20.94 -26.71 -18.24
N ASP A 337 22.21 -27.05 -18.05
CA ASP A 337 22.82 -27.11 -16.74
C ASP A 337 23.06 -25.69 -16.19
N GLU A 338 22.32 -25.31 -15.15
CA GLU A 338 22.47 -24.02 -14.45
C GLU A 338 23.52 -24.12 -13.32
N TRP A 339 23.64 -25.31 -12.70
CA TRP A 339 24.61 -25.56 -11.64
C TRP A 339 25.06 -27.03 -11.59
N ASP A 340 26.33 -27.28 -11.26
CA ASP A 340 26.92 -28.63 -11.25
C ASP A 340 26.76 -29.37 -9.90
N SER A 341 26.75 -28.67 -8.76
CA SER A 341 26.57 -29.28 -7.41
C SER A 341 26.01 -28.30 -6.37
N PRO A 342 24.75 -28.47 -5.90
CA PRO A 342 23.81 -29.51 -6.32
C PRO A 342 23.44 -29.37 -7.80
N HIS A 343 23.15 -30.47 -8.49
CA HIS A 343 22.85 -30.39 -9.91
C HIS A 343 21.50 -29.66 -10.13
N ILE A 344 21.55 -28.48 -10.75
CA ILE A 344 20.37 -27.66 -11.05
C ILE A 344 20.29 -27.51 -12.55
N VAL A 345 19.11 -27.78 -13.10
CA VAL A 345 18.88 -27.86 -14.53
C VAL A 345 17.61 -27.08 -14.88
N ARG A 346 17.66 -26.30 -15.95
CA ARG A 346 16.51 -25.59 -16.49
C ARG A 346 16.05 -26.24 -17.79
N TYR A 347 14.75 -26.48 -17.88
CA TYR A 347 14.12 -26.93 -19.11
C TYR A 347 13.42 -25.77 -19.82
N TYR A 348 13.58 -25.67 -21.13
CA TYR A 348 13.00 -24.63 -21.97
C TYR A 348 11.91 -25.17 -22.87
N ASN A 349 10.85 -24.37 -23.06
CA ASN A 349 9.74 -24.66 -23.97
C ASN A 349 9.12 -26.05 -23.76
N VAL A 350 8.98 -26.45 -22.49
CA VAL A 350 8.38 -27.74 -22.10
C VAL A 350 6.88 -27.77 -22.43
N MET A 351 6.23 -26.61 -22.42
CA MET A 351 4.82 -26.42 -22.75
C MET A 351 4.68 -25.35 -23.82
N SER A 352 3.70 -25.50 -24.69
CA SER A 352 3.28 -24.48 -25.65
C SER A 352 2.57 -23.31 -24.96
N ASP A 353 2.53 -22.16 -25.61
CA ASP A 353 1.81 -20.98 -25.10
C ASP A 353 0.32 -21.29 -24.89
N GLU A 354 -0.30 -22.11 -25.76
CA GLU A 354 -1.69 -22.53 -25.63
C GLU A 354 -1.94 -23.39 -24.38
N GLU A 355 -1.04 -24.33 -24.07
CA GLU A 355 -1.10 -25.14 -22.84
C GLU A 355 -0.88 -24.27 -21.60
N ILE A 356 0.05 -23.31 -21.66
CA ILE A 356 0.30 -22.35 -20.57
C ILE A 356 -0.97 -21.54 -20.30
N GLU A 357 -1.60 -20.97 -21.33
CA GLU A 357 -2.84 -20.22 -21.17
C GLU A 357 -3.99 -21.10 -20.67
N LYS A 358 -4.05 -22.36 -21.11
CA LYS A 358 -5.06 -23.30 -20.61
C LYS A 358 -4.86 -23.60 -19.12
N ILE A 359 -3.62 -23.82 -18.68
CA ILE A 359 -3.29 -24.04 -17.27
C ILE A 359 -3.64 -22.80 -16.44
N LYS A 360 -3.29 -21.59 -16.91
CA LYS A 360 -3.68 -20.33 -16.25
C LYS A 360 -5.20 -20.24 -16.10
N GLN A 361 -5.96 -20.54 -17.16
CA GLN A 361 -7.42 -20.55 -17.13
C GLN A 361 -7.97 -21.56 -16.11
N LEU A 362 -7.39 -22.75 -16.03
CA LEU A 362 -7.83 -23.80 -15.08
C LEU A 362 -7.43 -23.50 -13.64
N ALA A 363 -6.31 -22.82 -13.43
CA ALA A 363 -5.79 -22.44 -12.12
C ALA A 363 -6.44 -21.17 -11.55
N LYS A 364 -7.12 -20.37 -12.38
CA LYS A 364 -7.90 -19.22 -11.89
C LYS A 364 -8.94 -19.71 -10.87
N PRO A 365 -8.98 -19.11 -9.66
CA PRO A 365 -9.98 -19.45 -8.67
C PRO A 365 -11.38 -19.27 -9.26
N ARG A 366 -12.22 -20.30 -9.13
CA ARG A 366 -13.65 -20.18 -9.44
C ARG A 366 -14.31 -19.63 -8.18
N VAL A 367 -14.47 -18.31 -8.15
CA VAL A 367 -15.13 -17.60 -7.05
C VAL A 367 -16.64 -17.79 -7.14
#